data_AF-A0A923MHB8-F1
#
_entry.id   AF-A0A923MHB8-F1
#
_cell.length_a   1.000
_cell.length_b   1.000
_cell.length_c   1.000
_cell.angle_alpha   90.00
_cell.angle_beta   90.00
_cell.angle_gamma   90.00
#
_symmetry.space_group_name_H-M   'P 1'
#
loop_
_entity.id
_entity.type
_entity.pdbx_description
1 polymer ?
#
loop_
_entity_poly.entity_id
_entity_poly.type
_entity_poly.pdbx_seq_one_letter_code
_entity_poly.pdbx_strand_id
1 'polypeptide(L)'
;MEPILQVKDLTHTYGAGTPFQRSAVEHMSFDVNEGEFLGIIGHTGSGKSTLIQHLNGLLQPTAGEILLRGKNIWAEPKKIREVRFKVGLVFQYPEYQLFEETVYKDIAFGPANQGKTGDELDHAVREAAKLVGIRDDQLEKSPFELSGGQKRRVALAGVLAMEPEVLVLDEPTAGLDPAGRENLMANIRDYHRNKGKTIILVSHSMDEIARNVDRILVLKNAHVLMQGTPAEVFARGEELLSAGLDVPQITRIAMELKRRGVDIDPAVYTVEALERQLLALRKGGAGC
;
A
#
# COMPACT_ATOMS: atom_id res chain seq x y z
N MET A 1 8.17 7.21 -17.42
CA MET A 1 7.36 7.96 -16.43
C MET A 1 8.33 8.67 -15.51
N GLU A 2 8.00 9.88 -15.06
CA GLU A 2 8.83 10.59 -14.08
C GLU A 2 8.50 10.11 -12.66
N PRO A 3 9.49 10.01 -11.77
CA PRO A 3 9.26 9.56 -10.40
C PRO A 3 8.60 10.67 -9.56
N ILE A 4 7.51 10.33 -8.88
CA ILE A 4 6.86 11.22 -7.92
C ILE A 4 7.56 11.18 -6.57
N LEU A 5 8.03 10.00 -6.15
CA LEU A 5 8.86 9.81 -4.95
C LEU A 5 10.18 9.15 -5.34
N GLN A 6 11.26 9.60 -4.73
CA GLN A 6 12.58 8.99 -4.87
C GLN A 6 13.17 8.79 -3.49
N VAL A 7 13.55 7.55 -3.19
CA VAL A 7 14.28 7.20 -1.97
C VAL A 7 15.73 6.99 -2.38
N LYS A 8 16.65 7.77 -1.80
CA LYS A 8 18.07 7.77 -2.16
C LYS A 8 18.92 7.42 -0.95
N ASP A 9 19.55 6.25 -1.00
CA ASP A 9 20.46 5.73 0.02
C ASP A 9 19.92 5.86 1.45
N LEU A 10 18.62 5.61 1.61
CA LEU A 10 17.92 5.82 2.86
C LEU A 10 18.43 4.86 3.93
N THR A 11 18.84 5.42 5.07
CA THR A 11 19.15 4.67 6.28
C THR A 11 18.41 5.29 7.46
N HIS A 12 17.80 4.44 8.29
CA HIS A 12 17.22 4.85 9.56
C HIS A 12 17.65 3.91 10.70
N THR A 13 18.30 4.49 11.70
CA THR A 13 18.78 3.80 12.89
C THR A 13 18.04 4.33 14.12
N TYR A 14 17.23 3.47 14.74
CA TYR A 14 16.62 3.76 16.03
C TYR A 14 17.70 3.71 17.12
N GLY A 15 17.62 4.63 18.08
CA GLY A 15 18.57 4.69 19.20
C GLY A 15 20.01 4.93 18.75
N ALA A 16 20.21 5.67 17.65
CA ALA A 16 21.54 5.98 17.13
C ALA A 16 22.45 6.56 18.23
N GLY A 17 23.67 6.02 18.35
CA GLY A 17 24.62 6.41 19.40
C GLY A 17 24.36 5.77 20.77
N THR A 18 23.44 4.82 20.89
CA THR A 18 23.18 4.07 22.13
C THR A 18 23.52 2.58 21.96
N PRO A 19 23.73 1.82 23.07
CA PRO A 19 23.94 0.37 23.00
C PRO A 19 22.78 -0.42 22.36
N PHE A 20 21.60 0.19 22.29
CA PHE A 20 20.40 -0.41 21.71
C PHE A 20 20.17 0.02 20.26
N GLN A 21 21.17 0.62 19.61
CA GLN A 21 21.03 1.06 18.23
C GLN A 21 20.63 -0.08 17.31
N ARG A 22 19.62 0.14 16.48
CA ARG A 22 19.15 -0.83 15.49
C ARG A 22 18.73 -0.13 14.22
N SER A 23 19.39 -0.49 13.13
CA SER A 23 18.98 -0.07 11.80
C SER A 23 17.76 -0.86 11.35
N ALA A 24 16.71 -0.14 10.97
CA ALA A 24 15.46 -0.70 10.46
C ALA A 24 15.34 -0.55 8.94
N VAL A 25 16.12 0.37 8.37
CA VAL A 25 16.27 0.62 6.94
C VAL A 25 17.76 0.92 6.71
N GLU A 26 18.38 0.29 5.73
CA GLU A 26 19.81 0.40 5.41
C GLU A 26 20.01 0.52 3.90
N HIS A 27 20.63 1.63 3.47
CA HIS A 27 21.04 1.90 2.08
C HIS A 27 19.95 1.64 1.02
N MET A 28 18.68 1.90 1.36
CA MET A 28 17.58 1.63 0.43
C MET A 28 17.51 2.71 -0.64
N SER A 29 17.49 2.29 -1.92
CA SER A 29 17.28 3.17 -3.06
C SER A 29 16.25 2.60 -4.01
N PHE A 30 15.19 3.37 -4.27
CA PHE A 30 14.15 3.05 -5.25
C PHE A 30 13.35 4.30 -5.58
N ASP A 31 12.71 4.29 -6.75
CA ASP A 31 11.79 5.33 -7.17
C ASP A 31 10.35 4.81 -7.13
N VAL A 32 9.37 5.70 -7.05
CA VAL A 32 7.94 5.41 -7.29
C VAL A 32 7.49 6.34 -8.40
N ASN A 33 6.93 5.77 -9.47
CA ASN A 33 6.49 6.55 -10.63
C ASN A 33 5.13 7.21 -10.39
N GLU A 34 4.91 8.37 -10.99
CA GLU A 34 3.60 9.01 -10.96
C GLU A 34 2.53 8.10 -11.59
N GLY A 35 1.43 7.89 -10.86
CA GLY A 35 0.33 7.01 -11.30
C GLY A 35 0.65 5.52 -11.19
N GLU A 36 1.71 5.13 -10.47
CA GLU A 36 2.05 3.73 -10.21
C GLU A 36 1.25 3.18 -9.02
N PHE A 37 0.85 1.91 -9.11
CA PHE A 37 0.43 1.12 -7.96
C PHE A 37 1.59 0.22 -7.52
N LEU A 38 2.33 0.65 -6.48
CA LEU A 38 3.46 -0.07 -5.92
C LEU A 38 3.05 -0.94 -4.73
N GLY A 39 3.37 -2.22 -4.77
CA GLY A 39 3.29 -3.13 -3.62
C GLY A 39 4.60 -3.19 -2.85
N ILE A 40 4.56 -3.13 -1.53
CA ILE A 40 5.73 -3.37 -0.66
C ILE A 40 5.47 -4.64 0.15
N ILE A 41 6.31 -5.65 -0.04
CA ILE A 41 6.24 -6.91 0.69
C ILE A 41 7.51 -7.16 1.50
N GLY A 42 7.43 -8.02 2.50
CA GLY A 42 8.54 -8.31 3.39
C GLY A 42 8.06 -8.96 4.68
N HIS A 43 8.91 -9.72 5.37
CA HIS A 43 8.55 -10.30 6.67
C HIS A 43 8.34 -9.22 7.74
N THR A 44 7.74 -9.58 8.87
CA THR A 44 7.62 -8.67 10.02
C THR A 44 9.02 -8.25 10.48
N GLY A 45 9.23 -6.95 10.69
CA GLY A 45 10.54 -6.40 11.05
C GLY A 45 11.52 -6.22 9.88
N SER A 46 11.09 -6.36 8.61
CA SER A 46 11.95 -6.10 7.45
C SER A 46 12.17 -4.62 7.13
N GLY A 47 11.50 -3.70 7.84
CA GLY A 47 11.62 -2.25 7.65
C GLY A 47 10.42 -1.56 6.98
N LYS A 48 9.37 -2.30 6.56
CA LYS A 48 8.20 -1.74 5.84
C LYS A 48 7.56 -0.54 6.53
N SER A 49 7.16 -0.69 7.79
CA SER A 49 6.51 0.39 8.55
C SER A 49 7.44 1.57 8.81
N THR A 50 8.74 1.33 8.99
CA THR A 50 9.74 2.40 9.10
C THR A 50 9.86 3.13 7.77
N LEU A 51 9.94 2.41 6.64
CA LEU A 51 10.04 2.98 5.30
C LEU A 51 8.85 3.90 4.98
N ILE A 52 7.60 3.43 5.17
CA ILE A 52 6.42 4.24 4.84
C ILE A 52 6.28 5.52 5.69
N GLN A 53 6.73 5.49 6.95
CA GLN A 53 6.76 6.68 7.81
C GLN A 53 7.78 7.72 7.33
N HIS A 54 8.82 7.29 6.63
CA HIS A 54 9.76 8.20 6.01
C HIS A 54 9.15 8.87 4.77
N LEU A 55 8.32 8.16 3.99
CA LEU A 55 7.72 8.70 2.75
C LEU A 55 6.83 9.91 2.99
N ASN A 56 6.12 9.98 4.13
CA ASN A 56 5.29 11.15 4.47
C ASN A 56 5.96 12.14 5.43
N GLY A 57 7.21 11.89 5.84
CA GLY A 57 7.93 12.76 6.78
C GLY A 57 7.51 12.65 8.24
N LEU A 58 6.99 11.51 8.69
CA LEU A 58 6.87 11.21 10.13
C LEU A 58 8.23 10.89 10.77
N LEU A 59 9.13 10.26 10.00
CA LEU A 59 10.50 10.01 10.41
C LEU A 59 11.48 10.76 9.52
N GLN A 60 12.48 11.37 10.15
CA GLN A 60 13.63 11.93 9.44
C GLN A 60 14.68 10.84 9.22
N PRO A 61 15.24 10.72 8.00
CA PRO A 61 16.36 9.82 7.72
C PRO A 61 17.54 10.05 8.68
N THR A 62 18.22 8.98 9.07
CA THR A 62 19.54 9.07 9.70
C THR A 62 20.60 9.41 8.65
N ALA A 63 20.49 8.82 7.46
CA ALA A 63 21.28 9.16 6.27
C ALA A 63 20.46 8.96 5.00
N GLY A 64 20.93 9.53 3.89
CA GLY A 64 20.21 9.57 2.62
C GLY A 64 19.11 10.63 2.59
N GLU A 65 18.27 10.59 1.57
CA GLU A 65 17.20 11.55 1.38
C GLU A 65 15.98 10.97 0.67
N ILE A 66 14.88 11.70 0.77
CA ILE A 66 13.62 11.37 0.09
C ILE A 66 13.19 12.60 -0.67
N LEU A 67 12.96 12.43 -1.96
CA LEU A 67 12.52 13.49 -2.85
C LEU A 67 11.04 13.29 -3.19
N LEU A 68 10.25 14.35 -3.09
CA LEU A 68 8.90 14.44 -3.63
C LEU A 68 8.93 15.40 -4.81
N ARG A 69 8.62 14.91 -6.02
CA ARG A 69 8.77 15.64 -7.30
C ARG A 69 10.14 16.32 -7.42
N GLY A 70 11.20 15.54 -7.16
CA GLY A 70 12.59 16.00 -7.24
C GLY A 70 13.07 16.92 -6.10
N LYS A 71 12.20 17.33 -5.17
CA LYS A 71 12.57 18.17 -4.02
C LYS A 71 12.69 17.34 -2.74
N ASN A 72 13.79 17.49 -2.01
CA ASN A 72 13.98 16.83 -0.72
C ASN A 72 12.90 17.29 0.28
N ILE A 73 12.14 16.33 0.83
CA ILE A 73 11.01 16.60 1.74
C ILE A 73 11.43 17.25 3.05
N TRP A 74 12.70 17.07 3.46
CA TRP A 74 13.30 17.63 4.66
C TRP A 74 14.15 18.88 4.39
N ALA A 75 14.15 19.42 3.17
CA ALA A 75 14.85 20.67 2.85
C ALA A 75 14.32 21.87 3.66
N GLU A 76 13.02 21.85 4.00
CA GLU A 76 12.36 22.86 4.83
C GLU A 76 11.59 22.17 5.98
N PRO A 77 12.26 21.71 7.06
CA PRO A 77 11.62 20.89 8.10
C PRO A 77 10.38 21.54 8.75
N LYS A 78 10.34 22.88 8.81
CA LYS A 78 9.18 23.64 9.31
C LYS A 78 7.92 23.50 8.44
N LYS A 79 8.08 23.11 7.17
CA LYS A 79 7.00 22.90 6.19
C LYS A 79 6.67 21.44 5.95
N ILE A 80 7.19 20.51 6.75
CA ILE A 80 6.94 19.06 6.58
C ILE A 80 5.43 18.71 6.62
N ARG A 81 4.61 19.57 7.24
CA ARG A 81 3.15 19.43 7.21
C ARG A 81 2.58 19.46 5.79
N GLU A 82 3.14 20.25 4.89
CA GLU A 82 2.73 20.30 3.48
C GLU A 82 3.00 18.96 2.77
N VAL A 83 4.08 18.27 3.14
CA VAL A 83 4.41 16.94 2.60
C VAL A 83 3.36 15.92 3.06
N ARG A 84 2.92 15.97 4.32
CA ARG A 84 1.86 15.07 4.84
C ARG A 84 0.51 15.25 4.15
N PHE A 85 0.23 16.42 3.58
CA PHE A 85 -0.95 16.64 2.75
C PHE A 85 -0.82 16.02 1.36
N LYS A 86 0.40 15.95 0.83
CA LYS A 86 0.70 15.37 -0.50
C LYS A 86 0.91 13.86 -0.45
N VAL A 87 1.42 13.34 0.67
CA VAL A 87 1.66 11.91 0.90
C VAL A 87 0.77 11.48 2.07
N GLY A 88 -0.45 11.04 1.75
CA GLY A 88 -1.40 10.54 2.73
C GLY A 88 -1.00 9.14 3.19
N LEU A 89 -0.99 8.90 4.50
CA LEU A 89 -0.64 7.60 5.09
C LEU A 89 -1.81 7.09 5.93
N VAL A 90 -2.30 5.91 5.58
CA VAL A 90 -3.30 5.16 6.35
C VAL A 90 -2.59 4.01 7.06
N PHE A 91 -2.53 4.07 8.38
CA PHE A 91 -1.94 3.01 9.19
C PHE A 91 -2.83 1.78 9.26
N GLN A 92 -2.25 0.66 9.68
CA GLN A 92 -3.01 -0.54 10.02
C GLN A 92 -3.98 -0.24 11.18
N TYR A 93 -5.19 -0.80 11.10
CA TYR A 93 -6.29 -0.53 12.03
C TYR A 93 -6.61 0.97 12.20
N PRO A 94 -6.84 1.70 11.09
CA PRO A 94 -7.01 3.16 11.15
C PRO A 94 -8.28 3.58 11.90
N GLU A 95 -9.22 2.65 12.12
CA GLU A 95 -10.40 2.86 12.97
C GLU A 95 -10.10 3.32 14.40
N TYR A 96 -8.89 3.04 14.93
CA TYR A 96 -8.49 3.49 16.27
C TYR A 96 -8.03 4.95 16.31
N GLN A 97 -7.92 5.61 15.16
CA GLN A 97 -7.50 7.00 15.05
C GLN A 97 -8.67 7.98 15.08
N LEU A 98 -9.91 7.51 14.94
CA LEU A 98 -11.10 8.36 14.98
C LEU A 98 -11.28 8.98 16.36
N PHE A 99 -11.55 10.28 16.42
CA PHE A 99 -11.56 11.03 17.68
C PHE A 99 -12.61 12.15 17.73
N GLU A 100 -13.14 12.58 16.59
CA GLU A 100 -14.11 13.67 16.54
C GLU A 100 -15.52 13.22 16.94
N GLU A 101 -16.36 14.20 17.28
CA GLU A 101 -17.74 13.95 17.74
C GLU A 101 -18.63 13.33 16.66
N THR A 102 -18.42 13.73 15.39
CA THR A 102 -19.19 13.25 14.24
C THR A 102 -18.28 12.76 13.13
N VAL A 103 -18.81 11.86 12.31
CA VAL A 103 -18.12 11.35 11.11
C VAL A 103 -17.72 12.49 10.17
N TYR A 104 -18.58 13.49 10.00
CA TYR A 104 -18.27 14.69 9.22
C TYR A 104 -17.04 15.41 9.76
N LYS A 105 -17.02 15.70 11.07
CA LYS A 105 -15.91 16.42 11.71
C LYS A 105 -14.60 15.64 11.60
N ASP A 106 -14.64 14.32 11.76
CA ASP A 106 -13.46 13.46 11.65
C ASP A 106 -12.86 13.51 10.24
N ILE A 107 -13.70 13.36 9.20
CA ILE A 107 -13.27 13.48 7.80
C ILE A 107 -12.80 14.91 7.48
N ALA A 108 -13.46 15.93 8.02
CA ALA A 108 -13.15 17.33 7.80
C ALA A 108 -11.82 17.76 8.42
N PHE A 109 -11.31 17.01 9.41
CA PHE A 109 -10.13 17.42 10.19
C PHE A 109 -8.89 17.65 9.31
N GLY A 110 -8.57 16.75 8.39
CA GLY A 110 -7.44 16.89 7.46
C GLY A 110 -7.61 18.10 6.50
N PRO A 111 -8.69 18.16 5.72
CA PRO A 111 -9.02 19.28 4.84
C PRO A 111 -9.07 20.66 5.54
N ALA A 112 -9.69 20.77 6.71
CA ALA A 112 -9.73 22.02 7.46
C ALA A 112 -8.32 22.46 7.87
N ASN A 113 -7.46 21.50 8.21
CA ASN A 113 -6.05 21.73 8.50
C ASN A 113 -5.22 22.14 7.26
N GLN A 114 -5.71 21.88 6.04
CA GLN A 114 -5.16 22.44 4.80
C GLN A 114 -5.62 23.89 4.54
N GLY A 115 -6.59 24.38 5.32
CA GLY A 115 -7.20 25.70 5.16
C GLY A 115 -8.50 25.72 4.36
N LYS A 116 -9.05 24.55 3.99
CA LYS A 116 -10.36 24.47 3.30
C LYS A 116 -11.48 24.88 4.25
N THR A 117 -12.42 25.70 3.77
CA THR A 117 -13.57 26.20 4.56
C THR A 117 -14.84 26.29 3.72
N GLY A 118 -16.00 26.37 4.37
CA GLY A 118 -17.29 26.55 3.69
C GLY A 118 -17.59 25.43 2.70
N ASP A 119 -18.09 25.79 1.52
CA ASP A 119 -18.50 24.84 0.48
C ASP A 119 -17.34 23.95 -0.01
N GLU A 120 -16.11 24.45 -0.01
CA GLU A 120 -14.94 23.64 -0.39
C GLU A 120 -14.70 22.50 0.60
N LEU A 121 -14.86 22.78 1.90
CA LEU A 121 -14.69 21.79 2.95
C LEU A 121 -15.81 20.75 2.88
N ASP A 122 -17.07 21.19 2.77
CA ASP A 122 -18.22 20.28 2.67
C ASP A 122 -18.12 19.38 1.44
N HIS A 123 -17.72 19.94 0.29
CA HIS A 123 -17.49 19.17 -0.93
C HIS A 123 -16.40 18.09 -0.73
N ALA A 124 -15.25 18.46 -0.14
CA ALA A 124 -14.17 17.51 0.12
C ALA A 124 -14.60 16.36 1.04
N VAL A 125 -15.37 16.67 2.10
CA VAL A 125 -15.87 15.68 3.06
C VAL A 125 -16.85 14.72 2.38
N ARG A 126 -17.85 15.25 1.68
CA ARG A 126 -18.90 14.43 1.05
C ARG A 126 -18.36 13.57 -0.08
N GLU A 127 -17.47 14.10 -0.91
CA GLU A 127 -16.84 13.31 -1.96
C GLU A 127 -15.99 12.17 -1.38
N ALA A 128 -15.20 12.43 -0.34
CA ALA A 128 -14.42 11.38 0.32
C ALA A 128 -15.30 10.32 0.98
N ALA A 129 -16.37 10.74 1.68
CA ALA A 129 -17.34 9.83 2.28
C ALA A 129 -18.01 8.93 1.22
N LYS A 130 -18.44 9.52 0.10
CA LYS A 130 -19.04 8.79 -1.02
C LYS A 130 -18.08 7.78 -1.64
N LEU A 131 -16.81 8.15 -1.84
CA LEU A 131 -15.78 7.26 -2.40
C LEU A 131 -15.58 5.99 -1.56
N VAL A 132 -15.73 6.08 -0.24
CA VAL A 132 -15.62 4.93 0.65
C VAL A 132 -16.97 4.27 0.97
N GLY A 133 -18.07 4.76 0.40
CA GLY A 133 -19.41 4.23 0.63
C GLY A 133 -20.00 4.53 2.01
N ILE A 134 -19.63 5.65 2.61
CA ILE A 134 -20.31 6.24 3.77
C ILE A 134 -21.42 7.14 3.24
N ARG A 135 -22.65 6.93 3.72
CA ARG A 135 -23.83 7.68 3.26
C ARG A 135 -23.97 8.99 4.01
N ASP A 136 -24.62 9.97 3.39
CA ASP A 136 -24.87 11.30 3.96
C ASP A 136 -25.60 11.25 5.32
N ASP A 137 -26.54 10.31 5.52
CA ASP A 137 -27.26 10.12 6.78
C ASP A 137 -26.37 9.62 7.94
N GLN A 138 -25.12 9.24 7.64
CA GLN A 138 -24.14 8.80 8.62
C GLN A 138 -23.15 9.89 9.01
N LEU A 139 -23.08 11.01 8.29
CA LEU A 139 -22.10 12.07 8.52
C LEU A 139 -22.29 12.76 9.89
N GLU A 140 -23.53 12.87 10.36
CA GLU A 140 -23.86 13.46 11.67
C GLU A 140 -23.80 12.46 12.82
N LYS A 141 -23.55 11.17 12.55
CA LYS A 141 -23.44 10.16 13.61
C LYS A 141 -22.10 10.23 14.30
N SER A 142 -22.06 9.77 15.55
CA SER A 142 -20.79 9.55 16.21
C SER A 142 -20.02 8.43 15.51
N PRO A 143 -18.71 8.59 15.25
CA PRO A 143 -17.88 7.51 14.70
C PRO A 143 -17.95 6.24 15.55
N PHE A 144 -18.16 6.37 16.86
CA PHE A 144 -18.22 5.25 17.80
C PHE A 144 -19.47 4.38 17.65
N GLU A 145 -20.55 4.89 17.04
CA GLU A 145 -21.78 4.15 16.71
C GLU A 145 -21.65 3.29 15.45
N LEU A 146 -20.60 3.48 14.65
CA LEU A 146 -20.38 2.75 13.42
C LEU A 146 -19.85 1.33 13.67
N SER A 147 -20.14 0.41 12.74
CA SER A 147 -19.47 -0.89 12.70
C SER A 147 -17.96 -0.73 12.46
N GLY A 148 -17.14 -1.72 12.83
CA GLY A 148 -15.68 -1.67 12.64
C GLY A 148 -15.27 -1.40 11.18
N GLY A 149 -15.92 -2.06 10.23
CA GLY A 149 -15.68 -1.84 8.80
C GLY A 149 -16.09 -0.44 8.31
N GLN A 150 -17.12 0.17 8.91
CA GLN A 150 -17.49 1.57 8.61
C GLN A 150 -16.50 2.56 9.23
N LYS A 151 -16.06 2.33 10.48
CA LYS A 151 -15.01 3.14 11.13
C LYS A 151 -13.75 3.19 10.28
N ARG A 152 -13.30 2.04 9.77
CA ARG A 152 -12.15 1.97 8.87
C ARG A 152 -12.33 2.81 7.59
N ARG A 153 -13.51 2.75 7.00
CA ARG A 153 -13.85 3.54 5.81
C ARG A 153 -13.84 5.04 6.10
N VAL A 154 -14.36 5.47 7.26
CA VAL A 154 -14.29 6.87 7.71
C VAL A 154 -12.85 7.33 7.86
N ALA A 155 -11.99 6.52 8.50
CA ALA A 155 -10.58 6.87 8.67
C ALA A 155 -9.84 7.00 7.32
N LEU A 156 -10.13 6.10 6.36
CA LEU A 156 -9.64 6.23 4.99
C LEU A 156 -10.17 7.51 4.31
N ALA A 157 -11.45 7.83 4.47
CA ALA A 157 -12.04 9.05 3.92
C ALA A 157 -11.37 10.32 4.44
N GLY A 158 -11.02 10.39 5.72
CA GLY A 158 -10.27 11.52 6.27
C GLY A 158 -8.93 11.76 5.56
N VAL A 159 -8.24 10.70 5.15
CA VAL A 159 -7.01 10.81 4.34
C VAL A 159 -7.31 11.17 2.88
N LEU A 160 -8.33 10.56 2.28
CA LEU A 160 -8.71 10.83 0.89
C LEU A 160 -9.25 12.26 0.68
N ALA A 161 -9.91 12.85 1.67
CA ALA A 161 -10.46 14.20 1.62
C ALA A 161 -9.37 15.28 1.48
N MET A 162 -8.14 14.97 1.91
CA MET A 162 -6.96 15.83 1.69
C MET A 162 -6.47 15.80 0.23
N GLU A 163 -6.99 14.89 -0.60
CA GLU A 163 -6.63 14.66 -2.00
C GLU A 163 -5.11 14.48 -2.25
N PRO A 164 -4.45 13.57 -1.51
CA PRO A 164 -3.01 13.39 -1.63
C PRO A 164 -2.59 12.99 -3.06
N GLU A 165 -1.35 13.30 -3.42
CA GLU A 165 -0.74 12.88 -4.68
C GLU A 165 -0.27 11.42 -4.62
N VAL A 166 0.15 10.98 -3.42
CA VAL A 166 0.52 9.60 -3.09
C VAL A 166 -0.30 9.12 -1.90
N LEU A 167 -1.00 7.99 -2.06
CA LEU A 167 -1.71 7.31 -0.99
C LEU A 167 -0.93 6.08 -0.55
N VAL A 168 -0.49 6.06 0.71
CA VAL A 168 0.21 4.94 1.33
C VAL A 168 -0.74 4.21 2.27
N LEU A 169 -0.88 2.90 2.09
CA LEU A 169 -1.79 2.04 2.83
C LEU A 169 -1.01 0.93 3.53
N ASP A 170 -1.02 0.92 4.85
CA ASP A 170 -0.41 -0.15 5.65
C ASP A 170 -1.46 -1.19 6.05
N GLU A 171 -1.44 -2.35 5.38
CA GLU A 171 -2.34 -3.48 5.68
C GLU A 171 -3.84 -3.09 5.74
N PRO A 172 -4.38 -2.39 4.72
CA PRO A 172 -5.73 -1.81 4.78
C PRO A 172 -6.84 -2.87 4.94
N THR A 173 -6.56 -4.10 4.50
CA THR A 173 -7.48 -5.24 4.47
C THR A 173 -7.42 -6.09 5.75
N ALA A 174 -6.51 -5.79 6.69
CA ALA A 174 -6.28 -6.60 7.88
C ALA A 174 -7.51 -6.70 8.80
N GLY A 175 -7.97 -7.92 9.09
CA GLY A 175 -9.15 -8.15 9.94
C GLY A 175 -10.50 -7.93 9.26
N LEU A 176 -10.54 -7.69 7.94
CA LEU A 176 -11.77 -7.73 7.16
C LEU A 176 -12.06 -9.16 6.68
N ASP A 177 -13.35 -9.46 6.52
CA ASP A 177 -13.83 -10.67 5.85
C ASP A 177 -13.55 -10.61 4.33
N PRO A 178 -13.56 -11.74 3.60
CA PRO A 178 -13.20 -11.75 2.18
C PRO A 178 -14.00 -10.76 1.31
N ALA A 179 -15.30 -10.62 1.56
CA ALA A 179 -16.14 -9.65 0.85
C ALA A 179 -15.75 -8.20 1.19
N GLY A 180 -15.49 -7.88 2.46
CA GLY A 180 -15.01 -6.57 2.88
C GLY A 180 -13.65 -6.21 2.28
N ARG A 181 -12.73 -7.17 2.18
CA ARG A 181 -11.40 -6.98 1.55
C ARG A 181 -11.55 -6.61 0.08
N GLU A 182 -12.34 -7.38 -0.68
CA GLU A 182 -12.54 -7.13 -2.11
C GLU A 182 -13.23 -5.79 -2.36
N ASN A 183 -14.27 -5.47 -1.57
CA ASN A 183 -14.96 -4.18 -1.68
C ASN A 183 -14.00 -2.99 -1.43
N LEU A 184 -13.16 -3.09 -0.40
CA LEU A 184 -12.18 -2.04 -0.10
C LEU A 184 -11.15 -1.90 -1.22
N MET A 185 -10.59 -3.02 -1.69
CA MET A 185 -9.61 -3.01 -2.77
C MET A 185 -10.21 -2.52 -4.09
N ALA A 186 -11.46 -2.85 -4.40
CA ALA A 186 -12.18 -2.31 -5.55
C ALA A 186 -12.28 -0.79 -5.48
N ASN A 187 -12.67 -0.22 -4.34
CA ASN A 187 -12.73 1.23 -4.16
C ASN A 187 -11.35 1.89 -4.33
N ILE A 188 -10.28 1.26 -3.82
CA ILE A 188 -8.90 1.76 -3.97
C ILE A 188 -8.48 1.74 -5.45
N ARG A 189 -8.77 0.65 -6.18
CA ARG A 189 -8.48 0.54 -7.61
C ARG A 189 -9.25 1.57 -8.43
N ASP A 190 -10.51 1.82 -8.09
CA ASP A 190 -11.33 2.81 -8.79
C ASP A 190 -10.87 4.23 -8.50
N TYR A 191 -10.48 4.52 -7.25
CA TYR A 191 -9.82 5.78 -6.90
C TYR A 191 -8.54 5.99 -7.71
N HIS A 192 -7.66 4.99 -7.73
CA HIS A 192 -6.42 5.00 -8.51
C HIS A 192 -6.68 5.31 -9.99
N ARG A 193 -7.58 4.55 -10.63
CA ARG A 193 -7.90 4.63 -12.05
C ARG A 193 -8.56 5.95 -12.43
N ASN A 194 -9.51 6.43 -11.62
CA ASN A 194 -10.31 7.61 -11.94
C ASN A 194 -9.59 8.92 -11.63
N LYS A 195 -8.72 8.94 -10.62
CA LYS A 195 -8.00 10.15 -10.19
C LYS A 195 -6.53 10.17 -10.61
N GLY A 196 -6.01 9.08 -11.18
CA GLY A 196 -4.61 8.96 -11.61
C GLY A 196 -3.60 9.07 -10.46
N LYS A 197 -4.01 8.71 -9.23
CA LYS A 197 -3.20 8.90 -8.02
C LYS A 197 -2.23 7.75 -7.83
N THR A 198 -1.05 8.05 -7.30
CA THR A 198 -0.04 7.03 -6.98
C THR A 198 -0.45 6.29 -5.71
N ILE A 199 -0.35 4.96 -5.69
CA ILE A 199 -0.69 4.16 -4.51
C ILE A 199 0.51 3.30 -4.10
N ILE A 200 0.77 3.27 -2.79
CA ILE A 200 1.74 2.36 -2.18
C ILE A 200 0.98 1.47 -1.20
N LEU A 201 0.94 0.17 -1.48
CA LEU A 201 0.27 -0.82 -0.64
C LEU A 201 1.31 -1.69 0.06
N VAL A 202 1.34 -1.62 1.38
CA VAL A 202 2.05 -2.59 2.21
C VAL A 202 1.08 -3.71 2.55
N SER A 203 1.43 -4.94 2.15
CA SER A 203 0.61 -6.12 2.47
C SER A 203 1.47 -7.37 2.64
N HIS A 204 1.05 -8.23 3.55
CA HIS A 204 1.54 -9.58 3.77
C HIS A 204 0.76 -10.60 2.91
N SER A 205 -0.35 -10.20 2.27
CA SER A 205 -1.11 -11.04 1.36
C SER A 205 -0.52 -11.00 -0.06
N MET A 206 0.14 -12.09 -0.45
CA MET A 206 0.71 -12.21 -1.80
C MET A 206 -0.36 -12.20 -2.88
N ASP A 207 -1.55 -12.77 -2.63
CA ASP A 207 -2.66 -12.73 -3.56
C ASP A 207 -3.22 -11.32 -3.80
N GLU A 208 -3.26 -10.48 -2.75
CA GLU A 208 -3.65 -9.07 -2.91
C GLU A 208 -2.61 -8.30 -3.72
N ILE A 209 -1.33 -8.48 -3.40
CA ILE A 209 -0.26 -7.83 -4.15
C ILE A 209 -0.30 -8.26 -5.62
N ALA A 210 -0.37 -9.56 -5.89
CA ALA A 210 -0.38 -10.13 -7.23
C ALA A 210 -1.50 -9.62 -8.14
N ARG A 211 -2.67 -9.27 -7.57
CA ARG A 211 -3.85 -8.84 -8.34
C ARG A 211 -3.95 -7.32 -8.52
N ASN A 212 -3.32 -6.54 -7.66
CA ASN A 212 -3.63 -5.11 -7.55
C ASN A 212 -2.49 -4.18 -7.94
N VAL A 213 -1.23 -4.64 -7.98
CA VAL A 213 -0.07 -3.75 -8.13
C VAL A 213 0.61 -3.91 -9.48
N ASP A 214 1.20 -2.82 -9.97
CA ASP A 214 1.99 -2.80 -11.21
C ASP A 214 3.42 -3.29 -10.97
N ARG A 215 3.96 -2.97 -9.80
CA ARG A 215 5.33 -3.30 -9.39
C ARG A 215 5.36 -3.68 -7.92
N ILE A 216 6.32 -4.53 -7.56
CA ILE A 216 6.57 -5.01 -6.20
C ILE A 216 7.97 -4.58 -5.79
N LEU A 217 8.09 -4.07 -4.56
CA LEU A 217 9.32 -3.86 -3.83
C LEU A 217 9.40 -4.88 -2.69
N VAL A 218 10.41 -5.74 -2.72
CA VAL A 218 10.60 -6.81 -1.74
C VAL A 218 11.65 -6.39 -0.72
N LEU A 219 11.27 -6.29 0.55
CA LEU A 219 12.17 -5.94 1.65
C LEU A 219 12.54 -7.16 2.48
N LYS A 220 13.83 -7.27 2.81
CA LYS A 220 14.39 -8.31 3.68
C LYS A 220 15.48 -7.70 4.55
N ASN A 221 15.42 -7.95 5.87
CA ASN A 221 16.47 -7.54 6.82
C ASN A 221 16.94 -6.09 6.62
N ALA A 222 16.01 -5.11 6.58
CA ALA A 222 16.30 -3.69 6.39
C ALA A 222 16.86 -3.29 5.00
N HIS A 223 16.89 -4.19 4.01
CA HIS A 223 17.37 -3.90 2.65
C HIS A 223 16.31 -4.20 1.59
N VAL A 224 16.48 -3.63 0.40
CA VAL A 224 15.74 -4.04 -0.81
C VAL A 224 16.36 -5.33 -1.33
N LEU A 225 15.59 -6.42 -1.31
CA LEU A 225 16.01 -7.73 -1.83
C LEU A 225 15.89 -7.76 -3.36
N MET A 226 14.73 -7.35 -3.87
CA MET A 226 14.44 -7.27 -5.30
C MET A 226 13.26 -6.34 -5.56
N GLN A 227 13.11 -5.94 -6.80
CA GLN A 227 11.95 -5.20 -7.28
C GLN A 227 11.67 -5.55 -8.74
N GLY A 228 10.41 -5.46 -9.14
CA GLY A 228 9.97 -5.80 -10.50
C GLY A 228 8.46 -5.92 -10.58
N THR A 229 7.94 -6.18 -11.76
CA THR A 229 6.53 -6.53 -11.96
C THR A 229 6.16 -7.79 -11.16
N PRO A 230 4.87 -8.01 -10.85
CA PRO A 230 4.42 -9.27 -10.25
C PRO A 230 4.94 -10.52 -10.97
N ALA A 231 4.96 -10.50 -12.31
CA ALA A 231 5.48 -11.60 -13.11
C ALA A 231 6.98 -11.87 -12.85
N GLU A 232 7.81 -10.81 -12.86
CA GLU A 232 9.26 -10.92 -12.63
C GLU A 232 9.59 -11.37 -11.21
N VAL A 233 8.86 -10.86 -10.21
CA VAL A 233 9.11 -11.18 -8.80
C VAL A 233 8.62 -12.60 -8.47
N PHE A 234 7.43 -13.00 -8.90
CA PHE A 234 6.91 -14.35 -8.60
C PHE A 234 7.55 -15.45 -9.44
N ALA A 235 8.16 -15.13 -10.59
CA ALA A 235 9.05 -16.05 -11.31
C ALA A 235 10.25 -16.50 -10.46
N ARG A 236 10.67 -15.68 -9.48
CA ARG A 236 11.71 -15.99 -8.50
C ARG A 236 11.11 -16.59 -7.21
N GLY A 237 10.03 -17.35 -7.33
CA GLY A 237 9.28 -17.91 -6.20
C GLY A 237 10.13 -18.72 -5.20
N GLU A 238 11.08 -19.53 -5.68
CA GLU A 238 11.98 -20.29 -4.78
C GLU A 238 12.87 -19.38 -3.94
N GLU A 239 13.36 -18.28 -4.52
CA GLU A 239 14.16 -17.30 -3.80
C GLU A 239 13.34 -16.56 -2.75
N LEU A 240 12.10 -16.17 -3.08
CA LEU A 240 11.16 -15.59 -2.12
C LEU A 240 10.91 -16.53 -0.93
N LEU A 241 10.63 -17.80 -1.20
CA LEU A 241 10.42 -18.81 -0.16
C LEU A 241 11.68 -19.01 0.71
N SER A 242 12.87 -19.10 0.10
CA SER A 242 14.13 -19.21 0.84
C SER A 242 14.45 -17.96 1.67
N ALA A 243 13.89 -16.81 1.28
CA ALA A 243 14.02 -15.55 2.00
C ALA A 243 13.03 -15.42 3.17
N GLY A 244 12.18 -16.42 3.41
CA GLY A 244 11.16 -16.41 4.45
C GLY A 244 9.91 -15.59 4.06
N LEU A 245 9.73 -15.35 2.78
CA LEU A 245 8.51 -14.78 2.21
C LEU A 245 7.63 -15.89 1.63
N ASP A 246 6.50 -15.49 1.07
CA ASP A 246 5.57 -16.38 0.41
C ASP A 246 5.37 -15.99 -1.06
N VAL A 247 4.65 -16.84 -1.79
CA VAL A 247 4.13 -16.61 -3.14
C VAL A 247 2.60 -16.71 -3.11
N PRO A 248 1.90 -16.18 -4.13
CA PRO A 248 0.46 -16.38 -4.27
C PRO A 248 0.12 -17.88 -4.23
N GLN A 249 -1.05 -18.23 -3.68
CA GLN A 249 -1.41 -19.64 -3.50
C GLN A 249 -1.40 -20.40 -4.83
N ILE A 250 -1.85 -19.74 -5.90
CA ILE A 250 -1.88 -20.31 -7.25
C ILE A 250 -0.47 -20.59 -7.79
N THR A 251 0.51 -19.73 -7.46
CA THR A 251 1.92 -19.93 -7.81
C THR A 251 2.47 -21.14 -7.09
N ARG A 252 2.17 -21.31 -5.80
CA ARG A 252 2.58 -22.50 -5.04
C ARG A 252 2.03 -23.79 -5.65
N ILE A 253 0.77 -23.78 -6.09
CA ILE A 253 0.15 -24.92 -6.78
C ILE A 253 0.88 -25.20 -8.11
N ALA A 254 1.16 -24.16 -8.91
CA ALA A 254 1.86 -24.29 -10.18
C ALA A 254 3.28 -24.87 -10.00
N MET A 255 4.03 -24.39 -9.00
CA MET A 255 5.34 -24.92 -8.65
C MET A 255 5.29 -26.42 -8.29
N GLU A 256 4.31 -26.84 -7.49
CA GLU A 256 4.15 -28.24 -7.10
C GLU A 256 3.72 -29.14 -8.27
N LEU A 257 2.81 -28.68 -9.13
CA LEU A 257 2.43 -29.39 -10.35
C LEU A 257 3.63 -29.57 -11.29
N LYS A 258 4.44 -28.52 -11.49
CA LYS A 258 5.67 -28.61 -12.29
C LYS A 258 6.66 -29.60 -11.70
N ARG A 259 6.83 -29.61 -10.37
CA ARG A 259 7.68 -30.59 -9.66
C ARG A 259 7.21 -32.03 -9.87
N ARG A 260 5.91 -32.25 -10.05
CA ARG A 260 5.30 -33.55 -10.38
C ARG A 260 5.34 -33.89 -11.88
N GLY A 261 5.98 -33.07 -12.70
CA GLY A 261 6.17 -33.32 -14.13
C GLY A 261 5.06 -32.77 -15.04
N VAL A 262 4.15 -31.96 -14.52
CA VAL A 262 3.14 -31.28 -15.36
C VAL A 262 3.81 -30.13 -16.11
N ASP A 263 3.67 -30.09 -17.44
CA ASP A 263 4.30 -29.04 -18.26
C ASP A 263 3.53 -27.72 -18.23
N ILE A 264 3.70 -26.98 -17.14
CA ILE A 264 3.16 -25.63 -16.94
C ILE A 264 4.28 -24.66 -16.56
N ASP A 265 3.98 -23.36 -16.59
CA ASP A 265 4.85 -22.32 -16.06
C ASP A 265 4.65 -22.20 -14.53
N PRO A 266 5.70 -22.43 -13.71
CA PRO A 266 5.59 -22.30 -12.26
C PRO A 266 5.45 -20.84 -11.79
N ALA A 267 5.72 -19.85 -12.63
CA ALA A 267 5.65 -18.42 -12.28
C ALA A 267 4.23 -17.83 -12.31
N VAL A 268 3.23 -18.63 -12.68
CA VAL A 268 1.84 -18.16 -12.79
C VAL A 268 1.33 -17.68 -11.44
N TYR A 269 0.75 -16.47 -11.42
CA TYR A 269 0.28 -15.80 -10.20
C TYR A 269 -1.22 -15.45 -10.22
N THR A 270 -1.97 -15.91 -11.23
CA THR A 270 -3.44 -15.74 -11.29
C THR A 270 -4.13 -17.07 -11.57
N VAL A 271 -5.35 -17.23 -11.07
CA VAL A 271 -6.15 -18.45 -11.25
C VAL A 271 -6.46 -18.66 -12.72
N GLU A 272 -6.82 -17.58 -13.42
CA GLU A 272 -7.20 -17.55 -14.82
C GLU A 272 -6.01 -17.92 -15.73
N ALA A 273 -4.78 -17.55 -15.35
CA ALA A 273 -3.60 -17.97 -16.09
C ALA A 273 -3.31 -19.46 -15.91
N LEU A 274 -3.43 -20.00 -14.70
CA LEU A 274 -3.17 -21.42 -14.46
C LEU A 274 -4.25 -22.28 -15.13
N GLU A 275 -5.51 -21.88 -15.02
CA GLU A 275 -6.63 -22.54 -15.69
C GLU A 275 -6.40 -22.64 -17.20
N ARG A 276 -5.99 -21.54 -17.85
CA ARG A 276 -5.69 -21.53 -19.29
C ARG A 276 -4.60 -22.53 -19.66
N GLN A 277 -3.54 -22.64 -18.85
CA GLN A 277 -2.45 -23.60 -19.09
C GLN A 277 -2.93 -25.05 -18.93
N LEU A 278 -3.70 -25.35 -17.87
CA LEU A 278 -4.24 -26.69 -17.64
C LEU A 278 -5.23 -27.13 -18.74
N LEU A 279 -6.09 -26.22 -19.20
CA LEU A 279 -7.01 -26.49 -20.31
C LEU A 279 -6.27 -26.72 -21.63
N ALA A 280 -5.17 -26.01 -21.88
CA ALA A 280 -4.34 -26.22 -23.06
C ALA A 280 -3.72 -27.62 -23.09
N LEU A 281 -3.22 -28.10 -21.95
CA LEU A 281 -2.68 -29.47 -21.81
C LEU A 281 -3.75 -30.54 -22.08
N ARG A 282 -4.98 -30.34 -21.59
CA ARG A 282 -6.09 -31.27 -21.83
C ARG A 282 -6.48 -31.36 -23.31
N LYS A 283 -6.42 -30.23 -24.05
CA LYS A 283 -6.70 -30.19 -25.50
C LYS A 283 -5.56 -30.80 -26.33
N GLY A 284 -4.31 -30.67 -25.89
CA GLY A 284 -3.15 -31.31 -26.50
C GLY A 284 -3.07 -32.83 -26.29
N GLY A 285 -3.70 -33.35 -25.23
CA GLY A 285 -3.76 -34.79 -24.92
C GLY A 285 -4.93 -35.56 -25.56
N ALA A 286 -5.78 -34.90 -26.36
CA ALA A 286 -6.90 -35.56 -27.05
C ALA A 286 -6.52 -36.21 -28.40
N GLY A 287 -5.23 -36.37 -28.67
CA GLY A 287 -4.69 -37.03 -29.85
C GLY A 287 -3.63 -38.06 -29.48
N CYS A 288 -4.05 -39.15 -28.85
CA CYS A 288 -3.36 -40.43 -28.80
C CYS A 288 -4.39 -41.54 -29.00
#